data_AF-A0A196NGR3-F1
#
_entry.id   AF-A0A196NGR3-F1
#
_cell.length_a   1.000
_cell.length_b   1.000
_cell.length_c   1.000
_cell.angle_alpha   90.00
_cell.angle_beta   90.00
_cell.angle_gamma   90.00
#
_symmetry.space_group_name_H-M   'P 1'
#
loop_
_entity.id
_entity.type
_entity.pdbx_description
1 polymer ?
#
loop_
_entity_poly.entity_id
_entity_poly.type
_entity_poly.pdbx_seq_one_letter_code
_entity_poly.pdbx_strand_id
1 'polypeptide(L)' 'MNEAAVSGILLTLISAVVLAVGFATGKMPFNYRSLDTGRYTAPATFWAFAGSWTLFAIAGIAIAVRHWGV' A
#
# COMPACT_ATOMS: atom_id res chain seq x y z
N MET A 1 1.08 18.16 15.41
CA MET A 1 1.26 16.73 15.05
C MET A 1 2.73 16.50 14.84
N ASN A 2 3.30 15.46 15.44
CA ASN A 2 4.72 15.17 15.26
C ASN A 2 5.02 14.63 13.85
N GLU A 3 6.28 14.72 13.43
CA GLU A 3 6.74 14.28 12.11
C GLU A 3 6.44 12.80 11.83
N ALA A 4 6.67 11.92 12.81
CA ALA A 4 6.37 10.50 12.70
C ALA A 4 4.86 10.24 12.47
N ALA A 5 3.96 10.98 13.13
CA ALA A 5 2.53 10.86 12.91
C ALA A 5 2.16 11.24 11.46
N VAL A 6 2.75 12.32 10.95
CA VAL A 6 2.58 12.74 9.55
C VAL A 6 3.12 11.67 8.59
N SER A 7 4.31 11.11 8.85
CA SER A 7 4.87 10.02 8.04
C SER A 7 3.98 8.78 8.05
N GLY A 8 3.40 8.40 9.20
CA GLY A 8 2.47 7.28 9.30
C GLY A 8 1.20 7.49 8.47
N ILE A 9 0.63 8.69 8.51
CA ILE A 9 -0.53 9.05 7.69
C ILE A 9 -0.18 8.99 6.20
N LEU A 10 0.96 9.57 5.81
CA LEU A 10 1.40 9.55 4.41
C LEU A 10 1.61 8.13 3.90
N LEU A 11 2.26 7.26 4.68
CA LEU A 11 2.44 5.85 4.33
C LEU A 11 1.10 5.13 4.14
N THR A 12 0.14 5.40 5.02
CA THR A 12 -1.22 4.85 4.94
C THR A 12 -1.91 5.30 3.66
N LEU A 13 -1.88 6.60 3.36
CA LEU A 13 -2.55 7.18 2.20
C LEU A 13 -1.94 6.67 0.88
N ILE A 14 -0.62 6.64 0.77
CA ILE A 14 0.06 6.11 -0.43
C ILE A 14 -0.32 4.65 -0.64
N SER A 15 -0.30 3.85 0.43
CA SER A 15 -0.67 2.44 0.36
C SER A 15 -2.13 2.24 -0.06
N ALA A 16 -3.04 3.05 0.49
CA ALA A 16 -4.45 3.01 0.13
C ALA A 16 -4.69 3.38 -1.34
N VAL A 17 -4.00 4.41 -1.85
CA VAL A 17 -4.07 4.80 -3.26
C VAL A 17 -3.56 3.68 -4.17
N VAL A 18 -2.42 3.08 -3.85
CA VAL A 18 -1.86 1.98 -4.63
C VAL A 18 -2.80 0.78 -4.67
N LEU A 19 -3.36 0.39 -3.52
CA LEU A 19 -4.35 -0.69 -3.45
C LEU A 19 -5.59 -0.36 -4.26
N ALA A 20 -6.16 0.85 -4.11
CA ALA A 20 -7.34 1.27 -4.84
C ALA A 20 -7.13 1.21 -6.36
N VAL A 21 -6.01 1.75 -6.86
CA VAL A 21 -5.63 1.66 -8.28
C VAL A 21 -5.44 0.21 -8.70
N GLY A 22 -4.76 -0.59 -7.88
CA GLY A 22 -4.50 -2.00 -8.13
C GLY A 22 -5.78 -2.80 -8.31
N PHE A 23 -6.75 -2.63 -7.41
CA PHE A 23 -8.04 -3.31 -7.48
C PHE A 23 -8.94 -2.78 -8.59
N ALA A 24 -8.95 -1.46 -8.84
CA ALA A 24 -9.76 -0.85 -9.90
C ALA A 24 -9.31 -1.26 -11.31
N THR A 25 -8.00 -1.33 -11.54
CA THR A 25 -7.43 -1.70 -12.85
C THR A 25 -7.20 -3.20 -12.99
N GLY A 26 -7.30 -3.96 -11.89
CA GLY A 26 -6.94 -5.38 -11.85
C GLY A 26 -5.44 -5.65 -12.01
N LYS A 27 -4.59 -4.63 -11.88
CA LYS A 27 -3.12 -4.71 -12.02
C LYS A 27 -2.44 -3.82 -10.98
N MET A 28 -1.50 -4.35 -10.21
CA MET A 28 -0.77 -3.50 -9.25
C MET A 28 0.15 -2.51 -9.99
N PRO A 29 0.15 -1.21 -9.59
CA PRO A 29 0.93 -0.16 -10.24
C PRO A 29 2.42 -0.29 -9.89
N PHE A 30 3.07 -1.27 -10.50
CA PHE A 30 4.49 -1.54 -10.34
C PHE A 30 5.17 -1.45 -11.71
N ASN A 31 6.14 -0.54 -11.84
CA ASN A 31 6.80 -0.28 -13.12
C ASN A 31 7.99 -1.22 -13.33
N TYR A 32 7.70 -2.51 -13.52
CA TYR A 32 8.70 -3.51 -13.87
C TYR A 32 8.24 -4.32 -15.08
N ARG A 33 8.81 -4.01 -16.26
CA ARG A 33 8.36 -4.55 -17.57
C ARG A 33 8.29 -6.08 -17.64
N SER A 34 9.06 -6.79 -16.82
CA SER A 34 9.14 -8.25 -16.85
C SER A 34 8.20 -8.95 -15.85
N LEU A 35 7.45 -8.20 -15.03
CA LEU A 35 6.62 -8.78 -13.98
C LEU A 35 5.14 -8.51 -14.26
N ASP A 36 4.37 -9.56 -14.53
CA ASP A 36 2.92 -9.45 -14.61
C ASP A 36 2.31 -9.40 -13.21
N THR A 37 1.63 -8.30 -12.91
CA THR A 37 0.90 -8.08 -11.66
C THR A 37 -0.62 -8.15 -11.88
N GLY A 38 -1.09 -8.74 -12.97
CA GLY A 38 -2.50 -8.89 -13.27
C GLY A 38 -3.20 -9.87 -12.36
N ARG A 39 -4.37 -9.48 -11.84
CA ARG A 39 -5.20 -10.29 -10.94
C ARG A 39 -5.65 -11.62 -11.56
N TYR A 40 -5.89 -11.63 -12.87
CA TYR A 40 -6.39 -12.81 -13.60
C TYR A 40 -5.29 -13.61 -14.30
N THR A 41 -4.22 -12.94 -14.72
CA THR A 41 -3.09 -13.56 -15.44
C THR A 41 -2.00 -14.07 -14.51
N ALA A 42 -1.73 -13.34 -13.43
CA ALA A 42 -0.71 -13.65 -12.42
C ALA A 42 -1.25 -13.42 -10.99
N PRO A 43 -2.25 -14.20 -10.54
CA PRO A 43 -2.97 -13.95 -9.28
C PRO A 43 -2.05 -13.98 -8.05
N ALA A 44 -1.08 -14.89 -8.01
CA ALA A 44 -0.12 -14.97 -6.90
C ALA A 44 0.69 -13.68 -6.77
N THR A 45 1.19 -13.15 -7.88
CA THR A 45 1.92 -11.88 -7.91
C THR A 45 1.03 -10.72 -7.49
N PHE A 46 -0.19 -10.62 -8.04
CA PHE A 46 -1.14 -9.58 -7.65
C PHE A 46 -1.39 -9.58 -6.14
N TRP A 47 -1.68 -10.74 -5.55
CA TRP A 47 -1.98 -10.86 -4.12
C TRP A 47 -0.74 -10.66 -3.24
N ALA A 48 0.45 -11.04 -3.69
CA ALA A 48 1.69 -10.76 -2.98
C ALA A 48 1.93 -9.24 -2.85
N PHE A 49 1.74 -8.49 -3.95
CA PHE A 49 1.83 -7.03 -3.93
C PHE A 49 0.67 -6.39 -3.15
N ALA A 50 -0.56 -6.90 -3.27
CA ALA A 50 -1.69 -6.43 -2.47
C ALA A 50 -1.39 -6.58 -0.97
N GLY A 51 -0.87 -7.73 -0.57
CA GLY A 51 -0.49 -8.04 0.80
C GLY A 51 0.60 -7.12 1.32
N SER A 52 1.66 -6.88 0.56
CA SER A 52 2.74 -5.98 0.98
C SER A 52 2.26 -4.54 1.18
N TRP A 53 1.46 -4.00 0.25
CA TRP A 53 0.86 -2.67 0.41
C TRP A 53 -0.13 -2.60 1.58
N THR A 54 -0.84 -3.69 1.87
CA THR A 54 -1.71 -3.77 3.05
C THR A 54 -0.89 -3.70 4.34
N LEU A 55 0.25 -4.39 4.40
CA LEU A 55 1.16 -4.32 5.56
C LEU A 55 1.71 -2.89 5.76
N PHE A 56 2.06 -2.19 4.68
CA PHE A 56 2.47 -0.78 4.76
C PHE A 56 1.36 0.13 5.28
N ALA A 57 0.11 -0.09 4.83
CA ALA A 57 -1.03 0.66 5.35
C ALA A 57 -1.20 0.43 6.86
N ILE A 58 -1.14 -0.82 7.33
CA ILE A 58 -1.26 -1.17 8.75
C ILE A 58 -0.12 -0.54 9.57
N ALA A 59 1.12 -0.62 9.07
CA ALA A 59 2.27 0.00 9.73
C ALA A 59 2.13 1.53 9.81
N GLY A 60 1.68 2.16 8.72
CA GLY A 60 1.40 3.60 8.68
C GLY A 60 0.36 4.01 9.72
N ILE A 61 -0.75 3.27 9.82
CA ILE A 61 -1.80 3.50 10.82
C ILE A 61 -1.24 3.35 12.23
N ALA A 62 -0.46 2.28 12.50
CA ALA A 62 0.12 2.04 13.81
C ALA A 62 1.05 3.19 14.25
N ILE A 63 1.87 3.70 13.33
CA ILE A 63 2.74 4.86 13.57
C ILE A 63 1.89 6.11 13.83
N ALA A 64 0.92 6.39 12.96
CA ALA A 64 0.06 7.56 13.06
C ALA A 64 -0.67 7.62 14.40
N VAL A 65 -1.27 6.50 14.83
CA VAL A 65 -1.99 6.38 16.09
C VAL A 65 -1.04 6.51 17.28
N ARG A 66 0.12 5.84 17.26
CA ARG A 66 1.08 5.87 18.37
C ARG A 66 1.64 7.26 18.65
N HIS A 67 1.76 8.09 17.62
CA HIS A 67 2.33 9.44 17.71
C HIS A 67 1.26 10.54 17.61
N TRP A 68 -0.02 10.19 17.72
CA TRP A 68 -1.11 11.15 17.65
C TRP A 68 -1.18 11.98 18.94
N GLY A 69 -0.94 13.29 18.84
CA GLY A 69 -1.05 14.23 19.96
C GLY A 69 0.11 14.20 20.97
N VAL A 70 1.18 13.46 20.66
CA VAL A 70 2.46 13.46 21.39
C VAL A 70 3.47 14.36 20.69
#